data_AF-X0XF66-F1
#
_entry.id   AF-X0XF66-F1
#
_cell.length_a   1.000
_cell.length_b   1.000
_cell.length_c   1.000
_cell.angle_alpha   90.00
_cell.angle_beta   90.00
_cell.angle_gamma   90.00
#
_symmetry.space_group_name_H-M   'P 1'
#
loop_
_entity.id
_entity.type
_entity.pdbx_description
1 polymer ?
#
loop_
_entity_poly.entity_id
_entity_poly.type
_entity_poly.pdbx_seq_one_letter_code
_entity_poly.pdbx_strand_id
1 'polypeptide(L)'
;SAYWPTNGLIYTKQSVGGVTQPATRLVDGNKLKAGLTVVSENPLYTQGDYNSVQKKPAAVICDAYNILSNSWDDGSSTLGINDRVASNTTINVSFITGNTTTGEDGNNYNGGLENLPRFLENWTNKSLKFRGSMVDLWESQQAKGKWSYGSYYTAPNRDWGFDTDLLDPNKLPPGTPMVNIVVKKQWVQLDGPPEPEED
;
A
#
# COMPACT_ATOMS: atom_id res chain seq x y z
N SER A 1 -13.26 0.97 -19.99
CA SER A 1 -11.96 1.04 -20.70
C SER A 1 -11.63 -0.32 -21.30
N ALA A 2 -11.13 -0.31 -22.54
CA ALA A 2 -10.61 -1.47 -23.28
C ALA A 2 -9.18 -1.88 -22.85
N TYR A 3 -8.56 -1.09 -21.96
CA TYR A 3 -7.17 -1.24 -21.54
C TYR A 3 -7.03 -1.80 -20.11
N TRP A 4 -8.10 -2.39 -19.55
CA TRP A 4 -7.99 -3.03 -18.23
C TRP A 4 -7.16 -4.31 -18.35
N PRO A 5 -6.11 -4.51 -17.53
CA PRO A 5 -5.28 -5.70 -17.63
C PRO A 5 -6.11 -6.95 -17.32
N THR A 6 -6.04 -7.95 -18.20
CA THR A 6 -6.82 -9.19 -18.06
C THR A 6 -6.48 -9.96 -16.80
N ASN A 7 -5.21 -9.91 -16.36
CA ASN A 7 -4.73 -10.51 -15.12
C ASN A 7 -4.84 -9.57 -13.90
N GLY A 8 -5.41 -8.36 -14.06
CA GLY A 8 -5.55 -7.40 -12.98
C GLY A 8 -4.23 -6.82 -12.47
N LEU A 9 -3.13 -6.93 -13.22
CA LEU A 9 -1.81 -6.42 -12.82
C LEU A 9 -1.34 -5.32 -13.77
N ILE A 10 -0.84 -4.23 -13.20
CA ILE A 10 -0.12 -3.17 -13.92
C ILE A 10 1.26 -3.03 -13.30
N TYR A 11 2.30 -3.10 -14.12
CA TYR A 11 3.65 -2.74 -13.70
C TYR A 11 4.04 -1.39 -14.31
N THR A 12 4.55 -0.48 -13.49
CA THR A 12 5.03 0.83 -13.92
C THR A 12 6.47 1.07 -13.47
N LYS A 13 7.27 1.60 -14.38
CA LYS A 13 8.62 2.07 -14.11
C LYS A 13 8.84 3.38 -14.83
N GLN A 14 9.37 4.34 -14.12
CA GLN A 14 9.80 5.62 -14.62
C GLN A 14 11.31 5.76 -14.41
N SER A 15 11.99 6.07 -15.50
CA SER A 15 13.41 6.41 -15.52
C SER A 15 13.57 7.62 -16.41
N VAL A 16 13.19 8.79 -15.88
CA VAL A 16 13.21 10.05 -16.64
C VAL A 16 14.52 10.77 -16.32
N GLY A 17 15.34 11.03 -17.33
CA GLY A 17 16.56 11.82 -17.17
C GLY A 17 16.25 13.22 -16.66
N GLY A 18 16.94 13.66 -15.60
CA GLY A 18 16.79 15.01 -15.03
C GLY A 18 15.72 15.17 -13.94
N VAL A 19 14.94 14.13 -13.63
CA VAL A 19 14.04 14.13 -12.45
C VAL A 19 14.75 13.41 -11.30
N THR A 20 14.87 14.06 -10.15
CA THR A 20 15.60 13.52 -8.98
C THR A 20 14.83 12.41 -8.26
N GLN A 21 13.50 12.34 -8.43
CA GLN A 21 12.61 11.37 -7.77
C GLN A 21 11.42 11.00 -8.68
N PRO A 22 11.60 10.13 -9.69
CA PRO A 22 10.49 9.67 -10.52
C PRO A 22 9.43 8.95 -9.68
N ALA A 23 8.17 9.08 -10.05
CA ALA A 23 7.05 8.45 -9.35
C ALA A 23 5.91 8.08 -10.30
N THR A 24 5.08 7.13 -9.88
CA THR A 24 3.80 6.82 -10.54
C THR A 24 2.66 7.43 -9.74
N ARG A 25 1.70 8.07 -10.39
CA ARG A 25 0.49 8.57 -9.72
C ARG A 25 -0.77 7.93 -10.30
N LEU A 26 -1.59 7.38 -9.42
CA LEU A 26 -2.93 6.87 -9.71
C LEU A 26 -3.93 7.99 -9.41
N VAL A 27 -4.58 8.47 -10.47
CA VAL A 27 -5.60 9.52 -10.43
C VAL A 27 -6.96 8.93 -10.83
N ASP A 28 -8.04 9.61 -10.46
CA ASP A 28 -9.42 9.19 -10.78
C ASP A 28 -9.75 7.75 -10.37
N GLY A 29 -9.15 7.30 -9.25
CA GLY A 29 -9.21 5.92 -8.79
C GLY A 29 -10.43 5.57 -7.94
N ASN A 30 -11.40 6.48 -7.78
CA ASN A 30 -12.53 6.29 -6.86
C ASN A 30 -13.38 5.05 -7.18
N LYS A 31 -13.43 4.64 -8.47
CA LYS A 31 -14.09 3.42 -8.93
C LYS A 31 -13.16 2.58 -9.80
N LEU A 32 -12.91 1.35 -9.35
CA LEU A 32 -12.17 0.35 -10.13
C LEU A 32 -13.13 -0.55 -10.92
N LYS A 33 -12.75 -0.92 -12.15
CA LYS A 33 -13.57 -1.79 -13.02
C LYS A 33 -13.62 -3.24 -12.49
N ALA A 34 -12.48 -3.73 -12.01
CA ALA A 34 -12.32 -5.08 -11.44
C ALA A 34 -11.19 -5.05 -10.39
N GLY A 35 -10.74 -6.23 -9.94
CA GLY A 35 -9.56 -6.30 -9.07
C GLY A 35 -8.31 -5.74 -9.78
N LEU A 36 -7.45 -5.07 -9.02
CA LEU A 36 -6.26 -4.39 -9.55
C LEU A 36 -5.09 -4.40 -8.57
N THR A 37 -3.93 -4.83 -9.02
CA THR A 37 -2.66 -4.64 -8.33
C THR A 37 -1.74 -3.80 -9.20
N VAL A 38 -1.27 -2.68 -8.66
CA VAL A 38 -0.27 -1.84 -9.31
C VAL A 38 1.08 -2.03 -8.64
N VAL A 39 2.08 -2.39 -9.43
CA VAL A 39 3.46 -2.61 -8.99
C VAL A 39 4.35 -1.54 -9.59
N SER A 40 5.19 -0.91 -8.79
CA SER A 40 6.18 0.05 -9.27
C SER A 40 7.52 -0.08 -8.58
N GLU A 41 8.60 0.04 -9.35
CA GLU A 41 9.94 0.21 -8.77
C GLU A 41 10.11 1.60 -8.15
N ASN A 42 9.27 2.57 -8.51
CA ASN A 42 9.33 3.94 -8.02
C ASN A 42 8.35 4.17 -6.86
N PRO A 43 8.47 5.28 -6.13
CA PRO A 43 7.41 5.77 -5.27
C PRO A 43 6.08 5.86 -6.02
N LEU A 44 4.99 5.48 -5.36
CA LEU A 44 3.65 5.52 -5.92
C LEU A 44 2.74 6.41 -5.10
N TYR A 45 1.94 7.21 -5.79
CA TYR A 45 0.94 8.11 -5.22
C TYR A 45 -0.46 7.64 -5.60
N THR A 46 -1.38 7.59 -4.65
CA THR A 46 -2.82 7.69 -4.96
C THR A 46 -3.28 9.12 -4.72
N GLN A 47 -4.00 9.70 -5.67
CA GLN A 47 -4.59 11.03 -5.54
C GLN A 47 -6.10 10.94 -5.44
N GLY A 48 -6.66 11.56 -4.40
CA GLY A 48 -8.07 11.56 -4.11
C GLY A 48 -8.58 10.23 -3.56
N ASP A 49 -9.91 10.11 -3.57
CA ASP A 49 -10.57 8.88 -3.18
C ASP A 49 -10.13 7.72 -4.09
N TYR A 50 -9.74 6.61 -3.47
CA TYR A 50 -9.26 5.45 -4.19
C TYR A 50 -10.08 4.21 -3.80
N ASN A 51 -10.70 3.59 -4.80
CA ASN A 51 -11.52 2.38 -4.66
C ASN A 51 -12.63 2.54 -3.60
N SER A 52 -13.19 3.76 -3.48
CA SER A 52 -14.21 4.12 -2.50
C SER A 52 -15.62 3.72 -2.94
N VAL A 53 -15.86 3.58 -4.24
CA VAL A 53 -17.15 3.22 -4.83
C VAL A 53 -17.12 1.78 -5.34
N GLN A 54 -18.05 0.96 -4.86
CA GLN A 54 -18.16 -0.47 -5.24
C GLN A 54 -16.82 -1.20 -5.14
N LYS A 55 -16.19 -1.07 -3.96
CA LYS A 55 -14.85 -1.57 -3.61
C LYS A 55 -14.49 -2.88 -4.32
N LYS A 56 -13.33 -2.92 -4.97
CA LYS A 56 -12.72 -4.09 -5.60
C LYS A 56 -11.48 -4.55 -4.82
N PRO A 57 -11.04 -5.81 -4.97
CA PRO A 57 -9.73 -6.24 -4.47
C PRO A 57 -8.62 -5.38 -5.08
N ALA A 58 -7.93 -4.58 -4.27
CA ALA A 58 -6.92 -3.65 -4.76
C ALA A 58 -5.63 -3.71 -3.96
N ALA A 59 -4.49 -3.73 -4.65
CA ALA A 59 -3.19 -3.60 -4.02
C ALA A 59 -2.22 -2.65 -4.74
N VAL A 60 -1.28 -2.12 -3.97
CA VAL A 60 -0.14 -1.35 -4.45
C VAL A 60 1.15 -1.98 -3.91
N ILE A 61 2.14 -2.18 -4.76
CA ILE A 61 3.48 -2.66 -4.36
C ILE A 61 4.48 -1.66 -4.90
N CYS A 62 5.15 -0.89 -4.04
CA CYS A 62 5.98 0.24 -4.50
C CYS A 62 7.10 0.64 -3.53
N ASP A 63 8.15 1.30 -4.02
CA ASP A 63 9.29 1.75 -3.20
C ASP A 63 8.86 2.49 -1.94
N ALA A 64 7.97 3.48 -2.10
CA ALA A 64 7.36 4.24 -1.02
C ALA A 64 5.94 4.66 -1.42
N TYR A 65 4.96 4.38 -0.56
CA TYR A 65 3.55 4.70 -0.81
C TYR A 65 3.18 6.06 -0.26
N ASN A 66 2.58 6.89 -1.11
CA ASN A 66 2.22 8.27 -0.81
C ASN A 66 0.73 8.49 -1.07
N ILE A 67 0.11 9.37 -0.28
CA ILE A 67 -1.30 9.70 -0.41
C ILE A 67 -1.43 11.21 -0.60
N LEU A 68 -2.14 11.58 -1.67
CA LEU A 68 -2.57 12.95 -1.96
C LEU A 68 -4.10 13.00 -1.88
N SER A 69 -4.64 14.06 -1.30
CA SER A 69 -6.06 14.22 -1.11
C SER A 69 -6.80 14.56 -2.40
N ASN A 70 -8.13 14.66 -2.34
CA ASN A 70 -8.94 15.12 -3.48
C ASN A 70 -8.66 16.59 -3.83
N SER A 71 -8.02 17.34 -2.93
CA SER A 71 -7.70 18.76 -3.10
C SER A 71 -6.27 19.03 -3.54
N TRP A 72 -5.49 17.98 -3.80
CA TRP A 72 -4.12 18.16 -4.28
C TRP A 72 -4.10 18.93 -5.60
N ASP A 73 -3.26 19.97 -5.63
CA ASP A 73 -2.97 20.79 -6.81
C ASP A 73 -1.46 20.80 -7.07
N ASP A 74 -1.08 20.34 -8.26
CA ASP A 74 0.32 20.32 -8.70
C ASP A 74 0.91 21.73 -8.78
N GLY A 75 0.10 22.75 -9.09
CA GLY A 75 0.53 24.15 -9.13
C GLY A 75 1.00 24.66 -7.77
N SER A 76 0.51 24.04 -6.69
CA SER A 76 0.84 24.39 -5.31
C SER A 76 1.93 23.49 -4.70
N SER A 77 2.45 22.52 -5.45
CA SER A 77 3.38 21.49 -4.95
C SER A 77 4.66 22.06 -4.32
N THR A 78 5.17 23.18 -4.83
CA THR A 78 6.39 23.86 -4.34
C THR A 78 6.12 24.95 -3.30
N LEU A 79 4.86 25.24 -3.00
CA LEU A 79 4.47 26.33 -2.09
C LEU A 79 4.59 25.93 -0.62
N GLY A 80 4.10 26.78 0.30
CA GLY A 80 4.07 26.46 1.72
C GLY A 80 3.05 25.38 2.04
N ILE A 81 3.17 24.78 3.23
CA ILE A 81 2.21 23.77 3.70
C ILE A 81 0.77 24.31 3.76
N ASN A 82 0.60 25.63 3.97
CA ASN A 82 -0.71 26.27 4.05
C ASN A 82 -1.39 26.45 2.69
N ASP A 83 -0.66 26.29 1.59
CA ASP A 83 -1.20 26.31 0.22
C ASP A 83 -1.57 24.89 -0.26
N ARG A 84 -1.01 23.85 0.37
CA ARG A 84 -1.31 22.43 0.08
C ARG A 84 -2.33 21.87 1.07
N VAL A 85 -3.51 22.47 1.15
CA VAL A 85 -4.54 22.07 2.12
C VAL A 85 -5.27 20.81 1.65
N ALA A 86 -5.23 19.75 2.46
CA ALA A 86 -5.89 18.49 2.12
C ALA A 86 -7.42 18.59 2.23
N SER A 87 -8.11 17.65 1.61
CA SER A 87 -9.51 17.32 1.87
C SER A 87 -9.66 15.95 2.53
N ASN A 88 -10.87 15.66 3.03
CA ASN A 88 -11.19 14.32 3.48
C ASN A 88 -11.07 13.33 2.32
N THR A 89 -10.44 12.19 2.58
CA THR A 89 -10.14 11.19 1.56
C THR A 89 -10.44 9.78 2.07
N THR A 90 -11.02 8.94 1.21
CA THR A 90 -11.24 7.52 1.47
C THR A 90 -10.40 6.65 0.54
N ILE A 91 -9.57 5.78 1.10
CA ILE A 91 -8.71 4.84 0.38
C ILE A 91 -8.99 3.41 0.82
N ASN A 92 -9.34 2.55 -0.13
CA ASN A 92 -9.46 1.11 0.08
C ASN A 92 -8.42 0.37 -0.76
N VAL A 93 -7.26 0.07 -0.18
CA VAL A 93 -6.16 -0.61 -0.88
C VAL A 93 -5.27 -1.31 0.14
N SER A 94 -4.77 -2.50 -0.19
CA SER A 94 -3.65 -3.09 0.57
C SER A 94 -2.34 -2.65 -0.07
N PHE A 95 -1.31 -2.37 0.73
CA PHE A 95 -0.03 -2.01 0.14
C PHE A 95 1.14 -2.74 0.77
N ILE A 96 2.13 -3.00 -0.08
CA ILE A 96 3.47 -3.42 0.30
C ILE A 96 4.40 -2.28 -0.10
N THR A 97 5.14 -1.76 0.87
CA THR A 97 6.00 -0.61 0.63
C THR A 97 7.29 -0.67 1.41
N GLY A 98 8.15 0.32 1.20
CA GLY A 98 9.35 0.51 1.98
C GLY A 98 9.34 1.80 2.76
N ASN A 99 10.11 1.79 3.85
CA ASN A 99 10.26 2.91 4.75
C ASN A 99 11.74 3.28 4.96
N THR A 100 12.01 4.27 5.81
CA THR A 100 13.38 4.66 6.19
C THR A 100 13.70 4.20 7.60
N THR A 101 14.94 3.80 7.87
CA THR A 101 15.38 3.43 9.22
C THR A 101 15.29 4.60 10.19
N THR A 102 14.68 4.36 11.35
CA THR A 102 14.52 5.38 12.39
C THR A 102 15.88 5.71 13.01
N GLY A 103 16.27 6.98 13.01
CA GLY A 103 17.48 7.45 13.69
C GLY A 103 18.79 7.23 12.91
N GLU A 104 18.73 6.83 11.64
CA GLU A 104 19.91 6.84 10.76
C GLU A 104 20.30 8.28 10.35
N ASP A 105 21.60 8.50 10.15
CA ASP A 105 22.28 9.80 9.97
C ASP A 105 21.44 10.92 9.33
N GLY A 106 20.99 11.85 10.17
CA GLY A 106 20.27 13.05 9.76
C GLY A 106 18.76 12.90 9.60
N ASN A 107 18.20 11.71 9.81
CA ASN A 107 16.76 11.46 9.83
C ASN A 107 16.22 11.54 11.26
N ASN A 108 15.36 12.53 11.52
CA ASN A 108 14.53 12.56 12.73
C ASN A 108 13.69 11.28 12.83
N TYR A 109 13.17 11.01 14.04
CA TYR A 109 12.22 9.92 14.29
C TYR A 109 11.17 9.83 13.18
N ASN A 110 11.15 8.69 12.49
CA ASN A 110 10.34 8.48 11.29
C ASN A 110 8.87 8.23 11.61
N GLY A 111 8.52 7.87 12.86
CA GLY A 111 7.15 7.69 13.31
C GLY A 111 6.43 6.48 12.71
N GLY A 112 7.01 5.29 12.85
CA GLY A 112 6.29 4.01 12.82
C GLY A 112 5.24 3.83 11.71
N LEU A 113 4.12 3.19 12.09
CA LEU A 113 3.00 2.92 11.17
C LEU A 113 2.33 4.22 10.72
N GLU A 114 2.29 5.24 11.59
CA GLU A 114 1.56 6.48 11.38
C GLU A 114 2.10 7.34 10.23
N ASN A 115 3.33 7.05 9.79
CA ASN A 115 4.01 7.68 8.66
C ASN A 115 4.41 6.68 7.56
N LEU A 116 4.03 5.40 7.68
CA LEU A 116 4.28 4.41 6.62
C LEU A 116 3.62 4.84 5.30
N PRO A 117 2.33 5.22 5.24
CA PRO A 117 1.84 6.05 4.15
C PRO A 117 2.34 7.49 4.32
N ARG A 118 2.96 8.02 3.27
CA ARG A 118 3.58 9.35 3.31
C ARG A 118 2.60 10.43 2.83
N PHE A 119 2.77 11.63 3.37
CA PHE A 119 1.92 12.79 3.09
C PHE A 119 2.74 14.01 2.67
N LEU A 120 2.14 14.90 1.88
CA LEU A 120 2.75 16.16 1.42
C LEU A 120 1.83 17.38 1.62
N GLU A 121 0.74 17.21 2.36
CA GLU A 121 -0.32 18.22 2.51
C GLU A 121 -0.58 18.56 3.98
N ASN A 122 -1.28 19.67 4.19
CA ASN A 122 -1.84 20.04 5.47
C ASN A 122 -3.16 19.29 5.71
N TRP A 123 -3.12 18.25 6.54
CA TRP A 123 -4.26 17.45 6.96
C TRP A 123 -4.90 17.92 8.28
N THR A 124 -4.55 19.09 8.79
CA THR A 124 -5.14 19.63 10.02
C THR A 124 -6.68 19.67 9.90
N ASN A 125 -7.37 19.01 10.82
CA ASN A 125 -8.83 18.85 10.82
C ASN A 125 -9.41 18.13 9.58
N LYS A 126 -8.60 17.32 8.89
CA LYS A 126 -9.03 16.47 7.77
C LYS A 126 -8.90 15.00 8.13
N SER A 127 -9.80 14.18 7.61
CA SER A 127 -9.82 12.75 7.88
C SER A 127 -9.33 11.95 6.69
N LEU A 128 -8.47 10.96 6.98
CA LEU A 128 -8.12 9.90 6.05
C LEU A 128 -8.77 8.60 6.54
N LYS A 129 -9.73 8.10 5.78
CA LYS A 129 -10.30 6.78 5.98
C LYS A 129 -9.54 5.76 5.14
N PHE A 130 -8.92 4.80 5.81
CA PHE A 130 -8.16 3.73 5.17
C PHE A 130 -8.72 2.36 5.53
N ARG A 131 -8.96 1.50 4.53
CA ARG A 131 -9.19 0.07 4.73
C ARG A 131 -8.27 -0.75 3.83
N GLY A 132 -7.53 -1.67 4.43
CA GLY A 132 -6.61 -2.55 3.72
C GLY A 132 -5.64 -3.24 4.67
N SER A 133 -4.59 -3.83 4.11
CA SER A 133 -3.41 -4.26 4.87
C SER A 133 -2.23 -3.33 4.57
N MET A 134 -1.44 -3.01 5.59
CA MET A 134 -0.19 -2.24 5.45
C MET A 134 0.97 -3.18 5.73
N VAL A 135 1.87 -3.34 4.76
CA VAL A 135 3.04 -4.21 4.88
C VAL A 135 4.29 -3.42 4.52
N ASP A 136 5.26 -3.42 5.43
CA ASP A 136 6.60 -2.84 5.23
C ASP A 136 7.60 -3.99 5.10
N LEU A 137 8.23 -4.12 3.94
CA LEU A 137 9.13 -5.25 3.64
C LEU A 137 10.57 -4.83 3.31
N TRP A 138 10.83 -3.54 3.10
CA TRP A 138 12.16 -3.09 2.68
C TRP A 138 12.46 -1.64 3.09
N GLU A 139 13.74 -1.28 3.05
CA GLU A 139 14.14 0.11 3.11
C GLU A 139 13.97 0.77 1.73
N SER A 140 13.24 1.88 1.69
CA SER A 140 13.01 2.67 0.47
C SER A 140 14.35 3.15 -0.10
N GLN A 141 14.55 2.92 -1.39
CA GLN A 141 15.76 3.27 -2.12
C GLN A 141 15.68 4.67 -2.76
N GLN A 142 14.46 5.20 -2.98
CA GLN A 142 14.25 6.50 -3.62
C GLN A 142 13.73 7.56 -2.66
N ALA A 143 12.77 7.23 -1.80
CA ALA A 143 12.18 8.17 -0.86
C ALA A 143 12.97 8.17 0.47
N LYS A 144 14.20 8.71 0.43
CA LYS A 144 15.12 8.83 1.58
C LYS A 144 15.11 10.21 2.24
N GLY A 145 14.14 11.05 1.90
CA GLY A 145 14.03 12.42 2.41
C GLY A 145 13.73 12.46 3.91
N LYS A 146 14.20 13.51 4.59
CA LYS A 146 13.99 13.72 6.03
C LYS A 146 12.51 13.98 6.34
N TRP A 147 12.02 13.38 7.42
CA TRP A 147 10.70 13.64 7.96
C TRP A 147 10.61 15.06 8.55
N SER A 148 9.56 15.80 8.18
CA SER A 148 9.27 17.13 8.73
C SER A 148 7.77 17.37 8.91
N TYR A 149 7.32 17.18 10.15
CA TYR A 149 5.97 17.55 10.57
C TYR A 149 5.85 19.08 10.65
N GLY A 150 4.74 19.63 10.16
CA GLY A 150 4.43 21.05 10.18
C GLY A 150 5.02 21.84 9.00
N SER A 151 6.09 21.36 8.35
CA SER A 151 6.68 22.01 7.17
C SER A 151 6.34 21.32 5.85
N TYR A 152 6.36 19.98 5.82
CA TYR A 152 6.04 19.20 4.62
C TYR A 152 4.67 18.55 4.68
N TYR A 153 4.25 18.11 5.86
CA TYR A 153 2.92 17.54 6.09
C TYR A 153 2.44 17.84 7.50
N THR A 154 1.13 17.78 7.71
CA THR A 154 0.52 17.56 9.04
C THR A 154 -0.26 16.25 9.01
N ALA A 155 -0.52 15.65 10.17
CA ALA A 155 -1.15 14.34 10.24
C ALA A 155 -2.68 14.45 10.08
N PRO A 156 -3.33 13.52 9.36
CA PRO A 156 -4.79 13.45 9.32
C PRO A 156 -5.37 12.86 10.61
N ASN A 157 -6.66 13.08 10.81
CA ASN A 157 -7.49 12.23 11.65
C ASN A 157 -7.53 10.83 11.00
N ARG A 158 -6.92 9.84 11.66
CA ARG A 158 -6.74 8.49 11.13
C ARG A 158 -7.96 7.62 11.46
N ASP A 159 -8.81 7.36 10.48
CA ASP A 159 -9.80 6.28 10.50
C ASP A 159 -9.22 5.08 9.75
N TRP A 160 -8.24 4.40 10.35
CA TRP A 160 -7.51 3.30 9.73
C TRP A 160 -7.98 1.97 10.30
N GLY A 161 -8.22 1.00 9.42
CA GLY A 161 -8.65 -0.35 9.85
C GLY A 161 -8.26 -1.42 8.84
N PHE A 162 -8.11 -2.64 9.34
CA PHE A 162 -7.92 -3.81 8.50
C PHE A 162 -9.15 -4.05 7.62
N ASP A 163 -8.93 -4.44 6.36
CA ASP A 163 -10.02 -4.84 5.47
C ASP A 163 -10.35 -6.33 5.66
N THR A 164 -11.50 -6.61 6.28
CA THR A 164 -11.95 -7.98 6.56
C THR A 164 -12.20 -8.81 5.30
N ASP A 165 -12.36 -8.20 4.13
CA ASP A 165 -12.44 -8.97 2.88
C ASP A 165 -11.14 -9.75 2.59
N LEU A 166 -10.00 -9.33 3.14
CA LEU A 166 -8.73 -10.02 2.98
C LEU A 166 -8.66 -11.38 3.71
N LEU A 167 -9.67 -11.69 4.55
CA LEU A 167 -9.80 -13.01 5.17
C LEU A 167 -10.39 -14.05 4.21
N ASP A 168 -10.99 -13.62 3.09
CA ASP A 168 -11.50 -14.50 2.05
C ASP A 168 -10.49 -14.58 0.90
N PRO A 169 -9.89 -15.76 0.63
CA PRO A 169 -8.96 -15.96 -0.47
C PRO A 169 -9.49 -15.53 -1.85
N ASN A 170 -10.80 -15.54 -2.06
CA ASN A 170 -11.43 -15.14 -3.32
C ASN A 170 -11.55 -13.62 -3.48
N LYS A 171 -11.29 -12.84 -2.42
CA LYS A 171 -11.34 -11.38 -2.41
C LYS A 171 -9.96 -10.75 -2.28
N LEU A 172 -8.90 -11.55 -2.38
CA LEU A 172 -7.53 -11.05 -2.40
C LEU A 172 -7.26 -10.25 -3.68
N PRO A 173 -6.47 -9.16 -3.59
CA PRO A 173 -5.97 -8.46 -4.77
C PRO A 173 -5.26 -9.42 -5.75
N PRO A 174 -5.36 -9.18 -7.07
CA PRO A 174 -4.68 -10.02 -8.06
C PRO A 174 -3.17 -10.11 -7.79
N GLY A 175 -2.60 -11.31 -7.80
CA GLY A 175 -1.17 -11.50 -7.55
C GLY A 175 -0.73 -11.26 -6.09
N THR A 176 -1.65 -11.33 -5.13
CA THR A 176 -1.31 -11.29 -3.69
C THR A 176 -0.24 -12.35 -3.37
N PRO A 177 0.90 -11.97 -2.73
CA PRO A 177 1.91 -12.93 -2.33
C PRO A 177 1.34 -13.96 -1.35
N MET A 178 1.66 -15.24 -1.57
CA MET A 178 1.25 -16.34 -0.70
C MET A 178 2.49 -17.07 -0.18
N VAL A 179 2.55 -17.25 1.14
CA VAL A 179 3.55 -18.13 1.77
C VAL A 179 2.95 -19.52 1.89
N ASN A 180 3.60 -20.51 1.28
CA ASN A 180 3.17 -21.91 1.35
C ASN A 180 4.19 -22.71 2.17
N ILE A 181 3.71 -23.49 3.14
CA ILE A 181 4.54 -24.42 3.91
C ILE A 181 4.35 -25.82 3.33
N VAL A 182 5.43 -26.44 2.86
CA VAL A 182 5.43 -27.83 2.43
C VAL A 182 5.85 -28.71 3.61
N VAL A 183 4.99 -29.64 4.02
CA VAL A 183 5.29 -30.62 5.07
C VAL A 183 5.41 -32.00 4.45
N LYS A 184 6.57 -32.64 4.59
CA LYS A 184 6.76 -34.05 4.23
C LYS A 184 6.31 -34.92 5.41
N LYS A 185 5.35 -35.80 5.20
CA LYS A 185 4.96 -36.84 6.16
C LYS A 185 5.39 -38.21 5.64
N GLN A 186 5.80 -39.09 6.53
CA GLN A 186 6.15 -40.47 6.22
C GLN A 186 4.91 -41.36 6.40
N TRP A 187 4.70 -42.28 5.46
CA TRP A 187 3.70 -43.32 5.63
C TRP A 187 4.19 -44.31 6.69
N VAL A 188 3.36 -44.58 7.69
CA VAL A 188 3.54 -45.70 8.64
C VAL A 188 2.43 -46.70 8.35
N GLN A 189 2.82 -47.95 8.06
CA GLN A 189 1.91 -49.08 8.09
C GLN A 189 1.66 -49.43 9.55
N LEU A 190 0.40 -49.44 9.96
CA LEU A 190 0.00 -50.00 11.24
C LEU A 190 -0.28 -51.48 11.01
N ASP A 191 0.46 -52.37 11.67
CA ASP A 191 0.12 -53.78 11.67
C ASP A 191 -1.23 -53.95 12.36
N GLY A 192 -2.12 -54.72 11.74
CA GLY A 192 -3.40 -55.09 12.33
C GLY A 192 -3.21 -55.91 13.61
N PRO A 193 -4.24 -56.00 14.47
CA PRO A 193 -4.16 -56.84 15.66
C PRO A 193 -3.80 -58.29 15.28
N PRO A 194 -3.04 -59.01 16.12
CA PRO A 194 -2.65 -60.38 15.84
C PRO A 194 -3.91 -61.26 15.65
N GLU A 195 -3.86 -62.17 14.68
CA GLU A 195 -4.93 -63.14 14.46
C GLU A 195 -5.12 -64.01 15.71
N PRO A 196 -6.36 -64.33 16.10
CA PRO A 196 -6.62 -65.18 17.25
C PRO A 196 -6.03 -66.58 17.04
N GLU A 197 -5.35 -67.10 18.06
CA GLU A 197 -4.83 -68.47 18.05
C GLU A 197 -6.01 -69.46 17.97
N GLU A 198 -5.96 -70.39 17.02
CA GLU A 198 -6.92 -71.50 16.93
C GLU A 198 -6.49 -72.60 17.92
N ASP A 199 -7.41 -72.95 18.85
CA ASP A 199 -7.30 -74.09 19.78
C ASP A 199 -7.61 -75.43 19.10
#